data_AF-A0A9D7ZFD8-F1
#
_entry.id   AF-A0A9D7ZFD8-F1
#
_cell.length_a   1.000
_cell.length_b   1.000
_cell.length_c   1.000
_cell.angle_alpha   90.00
_cell.angle_beta   90.00
_cell.angle_gamma   90.00
#
_symmetry.space_group_name_H-M   'P 1'
#
loop_
_entity.id
_entity.type
_entity.pdbx_description
1 polymer ?
#
loop_
_entity_poly.entity_id
_entity_poly.type
_entity_poly.pdbx_seq_one_letter_code
_entity_poly.pdbx_strand_id
1 'polypeptide(L)'
;MRYIFLLFITIFLVNEADAASRLEQLYLESQLINNYSDDLYFNENDFVIGNEDAEVTVVEFFDYNCGYCERALADLIKLIDSNSNIKVVLKEYPILNDNSYDLAKLSLSAGLQGKYFEFHSILLSTKGTVSYDQALKIAADIGLDILKLEDDFKSQQVNDIIANTKVLGYSLAVSGTPAYFVGDIKLPGAVGYETLQEVVNYITEGISIDDYIVQLAQAGDSDAYKVMVRYGLY
;
A
#
# COMPACT_ATOMS: atom_id res chain seq x y z
N MET A 1 10.64 15.55 -23.18
CA MET A 1 9.99 14.45 -22.43
C MET A 1 9.71 14.79 -20.96
N ARG A 2 10.48 15.67 -20.31
CA ARG A 2 10.26 16.11 -18.92
C ARG A 2 9.00 16.96 -18.65
N TYR A 3 8.29 17.39 -19.70
CA TYR A 3 7.11 18.28 -19.62
C TYR A 3 5.74 17.57 -19.69
N ILE A 4 5.69 16.28 -20.05
CA ILE A 4 4.43 15.50 -20.04
C ILE A 4 4.09 15.05 -18.60
N PHE A 5 5.10 15.00 -17.73
CA PHE A 5 5.06 14.65 -16.31
C PHE A 5 4.18 15.58 -15.45
N LEU A 6 4.03 16.87 -15.86
CA LEU A 6 3.25 17.87 -15.14
C LEU A 6 1.73 17.69 -15.25
N LEU A 7 1.26 16.88 -16.20
CA LEU A 7 -0.17 16.75 -16.50
C LEU A 7 -0.86 15.64 -15.68
N PHE A 8 -0.19 14.55 -15.29
CA PHE A 8 -0.89 13.44 -14.61
C PHE A 8 -1.09 13.67 -13.09
N ILE A 9 -0.10 14.26 -12.40
CA ILE A 9 -0.25 14.64 -10.99
C ILE A 9 -1.26 15.80 -10.82
N THR A 10 -1.45 16.60 -11.87
CA THR A 10 -2.50 17.64 -11.91
C THR A 10 -3.86 17.07 -12.35
N ILE A 11 -3.95 16.17 -13.32
CA ILE A 11 -5.25 15.76 -13.89
C ILE A 11 -6.14 14.96 -12.93
N PHE A 12 -5.60 14.14 -12.01
CA PHE A 12 -6.46 13.33 -11.12
C PHE A 12 -6.94 14.05 -9.84
N LEU A 13 -6.51 15.30 -9.60
CA LEU A 13 -6.79 16.03 -8.35
C LEU A 13 -7.01 17.55 -8.53
N VAL A 14 -7.39 18.03 -9.71
CA VAL A 14 -7.55 19.49 -9.93
C VAL A 14 -9.02 19.90 -9.97
N ASN A 15 -9.42 20.61 -8.92
CA ASN A 15 -10.33 21.74 -9.04
C ASN A 15 -9.51 22.99 -8.66
N GLU A 16 -9.46 24.00 -9.51
CA GLU A 16 -8.46 25.10 -9.53
C GLU A 16 -8.40 26.00 -8.26
N ALA A 17 -9.15 25.71 -7.20
CA ALA A 17 -9.40 26.65 -6.11
C ALA A 17 -8.32 26.69 -5.00
N ASP A 18 -7.33 25.79 -4.92
CA ASP A 18 -6.33 25.84 -3.83
C ASP A 18 -5.03 25.03 -4.05
N ALA A 19 -4.24 25.35 -5.09
CA ALA A 19 -3.00 24.61 -5.40
C ALA A 19 -1.92 24.70 -4.29
N ALA A 20 -1.80 25.85 -3.60
CA ALA A 20 -0.87 26.05 -2.50
C ALA A 20 -1.15 25.14 -1.30
N SER A 21 -2.42 24.96 -0.92
CA SER A 21 -2.77 24.07 0.19
C SER A 21 -2.53 22.59 -0.16
N ARG A 22 -2.58 22.24 -1.45
CA ARG A 22 -2.29 20.87 -1.90
C ARG A 22 -0.81 20.52 -1.88
N LEU A 23 0.08 21.40 -2.36
CA LEU A 23 1.53 21.17 -2.25
C LEU A 23 1.98 21.10 -0.79
N GLU A 24 1.40 21.94 0.06
CA GLU A 24 1.60 21.87 1.51
C GLU A 24 1.08 20.55 2.08
N GLN A 25 -0.10 20.08 1.66
CA GLN A 25 -0.62 18.78 2.06
C GLN A 25 0.28 17.62 1.62
N LEU A 26 0.78 17.64 0.38
CA LEU A 26 1.69 16.61 -0.14
C LEU A 26 2.99 16.57 0.66
N TYR A 27 3.57 17.73 0.98
CA TYR A 27 4.73 17.82 1.86
C TYR A 27 4.44 17.24 3.24
N LEU A 28 3.35 17.65 3.89
CA LEU A 28 3.03 17.15 5.23
C LEU A 28 2.75 15.64 5.23
N GLU A 29 2.14 15.12 4.17
CA GLU A 29 1.92 13.69 3.96
C GLU A 29 3.24 12.94 3.73
N SER A 30 4.17 13.48 2.94
CA SER A 30 5.49 12.88 2.73
C SER A 30 6.29 12.79 4.03
N GLN A 31 6.28 13.86 4.84
CA GLN A 31 6.93 13.87 6.15
C GLN A 31 6.29 12.86 7.12
N LEU A 32 4.97 12.71 7.07
CA LEU A 32 4.27 11.71 7.87
C LEU A 32 4.67 10.29 7.46
N ILE A 33 4.75 10.01 6.17
CA ILE A 33 5.21 8.71 5.64
C ILE A 33 6.65 8.43 6.08
N ASN A 34 7.54 9.41 5.95
CA ASN A 34 8.94 9.29 6.34
C ASN A 34 9.09 8.97 7.85
N ASN A 35 8.26 9.57 8.71
CA ASN A 35 8.24 9.30 10.15
C ASN A 35 7.82 7.86 10.52
N TYR A 36 7.07 7.18 9.65
CA TYR A 36 6.62 5.79 9.84
C TYR A 36 7.30 4.81 8.87
N SER A 37 8.38 5.22 8.22
CA SER A 37 9.04 4.44 7.16
C SER A 37 9.48 3.04 7.63
N ASP A 38 10.03 2.92 8.85
CA ASP A 38 10.44 1.64 9.43
C ASP A 38 9.25 0.66 9.55
N ASP A 39 8.14 1.11 10.14
CA ASP A 39 6.94 0.29 10.31
C ASP A 39 6.24 -0.03 8.99
N LEU A 40 6.39 0.87 8.00
CA LEU A 40 5.74 0.78 6.71
C LEU A 40 6.47 -0.18 5.75
N TYR A 41 7.80 -0.09 5.69
CA TYR A 41 8.62 -0.75 4.68
C TYR A 41 9.52 -1.88 5.21
N PHE A 42 9.81 -1.92 6.51
CA PHE A 42 10.86 -2.79 7.07
C PHE A 42 10.41 -3.61 8.29
N ASN A 43 9.11 -3.86 8.45
CA ASN A 43 8.61 -4.67 9.57
C ASN A 43 8.86 -6.17 9.31
N GLU A 44 9.51 -6.84 10.27
CA GLU A 44 9.87 -8.26 10.17
C GLU A 44 8.68 -9.23 10.06
N ASN A 45 7.48 -8.80 10.45
CA ASN A 45 6.26 -9.60 10.37
C ASN A 45 5.47 -9.38 9.09
N ASP A 46 5.99 -8.57 8.16
CA ASP A 46 5.33 -8.30 6.90
C ASP A 46 5.42 -9.47 5.93
N PHE A 47 4.36 -9.65 5.15
CA PHE A 47 4.38 -10.55 4.01
C PHE A 47 4.80 -9.80 2.75
N VAL A 48 5.88 -10.28 2.15
CA VAL A 48 6.46 -9.70 0.93
C VAL A 48 6.18 -10.62 -0.25
N ILE A 49 5.83 -10.04 -1.40
CA ILE A 49 5.73 -10.72 -2.68
C ILE A 49 6.64 -10.05 -3.71
N GLY A 50 7.02 -10.80 -4.74
CA GLY A 50 8.02 -10.36 -5.72
C GLY A 50 9.44 -10.70 -5.25
N ASN A 51 10.42 -9.90 -5.69
CA ASN A 51 11.83 -10.13 -5.37
C ASN A 51 12.19 -9.51 -4.00
N GLU A 52 12.48 -10.32 -2.97
CA GLU A 52 12.81 -9.81 -1.63
C GLU A 52 14.00 -8.84 -1.62
N ASP A 53 14.95 -9.00 -2.55
CA ASP A 53 16.14 -8.16 -2.74
C ASP A 53 15.87 -6.92 -3.62
N ALA A 54 14.62 -6.68 -4.02
CA ALA A 54 14.24 -5.49 -4.79
C ALA A 54 14.55 -4.19 -4.03
N GLU A 55 15.03 -3.20 -4.78
CA GLU A 55 15.34 -1.86 -4.27
C GLU A 55 14.06 -1.06 -3.96
N VAL A 56 13.03 -1.19 -4.81
CA VAL A 56 11.78 -0.44 -4.63
C VAL A 56 10.76 -1.29 -3.92
N THR A 57 10.25 -0.77 -2.81
CA THR A 57 9.15 -1.38 -2.05
C THR A 57 7.86 -0.61 -2.30
N VAL A 58 6.83 -1.33 -2.74
CA VAL A 58 5.45 -0.85 -2.78
C VAL A 58 4.73 -1.46 -1.59
N VAL A 59 4.05 -0.68 -0.78
CA VAL A 59 3.20 -1.21 0.29
C VAL A 59 1.75 -1.11 -0.14
N GLU A 60 0.96 -2.13 0.12
CA GLU A 60 -0.50 -2.09 -0.04
C GLU A 60 -1.19 -2.36 1.30
N PHE A 61 -2.07 -1.44 1.72
CA PHE A 61 -3.09 -1.70 2.74
C PHE A 61 -4.36 -2.18 2.04
N PHE A 62 -4.85 -3.36 2.41
CA PHE A 62 -6.00 -3.99 1.75
C PHE A 62 -6.96 -4.66 2.73
N ASP A 63 -8.15 -5.02 2.22
CA ASP A 63 -9.21 -5.71 2.96
C ASP A 63 -9.90 -6.73 2.04
N TYR A 64 -10.09 -7.98 2.50
CA TYR A 64 -10.69 -9.06 1.70
C TYR A 64 -12.15 -8.83 1.29
N ASN A 65 -12.89 -7.94 1.96
CA ASN A 65 -14.25 -7.56 1.57
C ASN A 65 -14.30 -6.30 0.68
N CYS A 66 -13.14 -5.78 0.26
CA CYS A 66 -13.08 -4.64 -0.65
C CYS A 66 -13.05 -5.09 -2.11
N GLY A 67 -14.12 -4.79 -2.85
CA GLY A 67 -14.18 -5.09 -4.29
C GLY A 67 -13.16 -4.32 -5.15
N TYR A 68 -12.55 -3.24 -4.64
CA TYR A 68 -11.42 -2.58 -5.30
C TYR A 68 -10.10 -3.35 -5.07
N CYS A 69 -9.91 -3.99 -3.90
CA CYS A 69 -8.73 -4.81 -3.61
C CYS A 69 -8.69 -6.08 -4.48
N GLU A 70 -9.86 -6.68 -4.76
CA GLU A 70 -9.96 -7.79 -5.74
C GLU A 70 -9.35 -7.40 -7.10
N ARG A 71 -9.64 -6.20 -7.60
CA ARG A 71 -9.10 -5.73 -8.89
C ARG A 71 -7.62 -5.40 -8.81
N ALA A 72 -7.20 -4.81 -7.70
CA ALA A 72 -5.82 -4.43 -7.45
C ALA A 72 -4.83 -5.60 -7.49
N LEU A 73 -5.26 -6.80 -7.09
CA LEU A 73 -4.41 -7.99 -7.13
C LEU A 73 -3.78 -8.21 -8.51
N ALA A 74 -4.55 -8.04 -9.59
CA ALA A 74 -4.04 -8.20 -10.95
C ALA A 74 -3.02 -7.11 -11.34
N ASP A 75 -3.21 -5.88 -10.85
CA ASP A 75 -2.28 -4.78 -11.09
C ASP A 75 -0.95 -5.00 -10.36
N LEU A 76 -0.99 -5.48 -9.11
CA LEU A 76 0.21 -5.79 -8.33
C LEU A 76 1.00 -6.96 -8.91
N ILE A 77 0.32 -8.04 -9.30
CA ILE A 77 0.98 -9.18 -9.97
C ILE A 77 1.67 -8.71 -11.24
N LYS A 78 0.98 -7.92 -12.07
CA LYS A 78 1.56 -7.36 -13.29
C LYS A 78 2.77 -6.46 -12.99
N LEU A 79 2.73 -5.70 -11.90
CA LEU A 79 3.83 -4.81 -11.48
C LEU A 79 5.10 -5.58 -11.11
N ILE A 80 5.00 -6.64 -10.30
CA ILE A 80 6.16 -7.44 -9.92
C ILE A 80 6.67 -8.34 -11.06
N ASP A 81 5.78 -8.78 -11.95
CA ASP A 81 6.15 -9.56 -13.14
C ASP A 81 6.85 -8.70 -14.20
N SER A 82 6.51 -7.41 -14.31
CA SER A 82 7.10 -6.50 -15.31
C SER A 82 8.46 -5.93 -14.88
N ASN A 83 8.74 -5.89 -13.57
CA ASN A 83 9.95 -5.29 -13.03
C ASN A 83 10.45 -6.04 -11.79
N SER A 84 11.54 -6.80 -11.95
CA SER A 84 12.17 -7.57 -10.87
C SER A 84 12.84 -6.71 -9.79
N ASN A 85 12.93 -5.39 -9.97
CA ASN A 85 13.44 -4.46 -8.95
C ASN A 85 12.31 -3.92 -8.05
N ILE A 86 11.12 -4.53 -8.08
CA ILE A 86 9.99 -4.19 -7.23
C ILE A 86 9.66 -5.38 -6.32
N LYS A 87 9.40 -5.07 -5.05
CA LYS A 87 8.67 -5.94 -4.14
C LYS A 87 7.44 -5.25 -3.60
N VAL A 88 6.45 -6.05 -3.22
CA VAL A 88 5.23 -5.56 -2.60
C VAL A 88 5.11 -6.10 -1.19
N VAL A 89 4.95 -5.20 -0.22
CA VAL A 89 4.62 -5.50 1.17
C VAL A 89 3.10 -5.42 1.33
N LEU A 90 2.50 -6.50 1.83
CA LEU A 90 1.07 -6.65 2.01
C LEU A 90 0.70 -6.38 3.48
N LYS A 91 -0.13 -5.34 3.72
CA LYS A 91 -0.59 -4.92 5.05
C LYS A 91 -2.08 -5.25 5.22
N GLU A 92 -2.36 -6.24 6.06
CA GLU A 92 -3.72 -6.64 6.46
C GLU A 92 -4.42 -5.50 7.20
N TYR A 93 -5.38 -4.83 6.54
CA TYR A 93 -6.09 -3.67 7.09
C TYR A 93 -7.62 -3.90 7.10
N PRO A 94 -8.11 -4.84 7.94
CA PRO A 94 -9.52 -5.19 8.00
C PRO A 94 -10.35 -4.09 8.68
N ILE A 95 -10.96 -3.24 7.86
CA ILE A 95 -11.71 -2.05 8.31
C ILE A 95 -13.19 -2.05 7.88
N LEU A 96 -13.60 -3.00 7.03
CA LEU A 96 -14.94 -2.97 6.45
C LEU A 96 -16.00 -3.67 7.31
N ASN A 97 -15.70 -4.84 7.86
CA ASN A 97 -16.63 -5.60 8.72
C ASN A 97 -15.89 -6.68 9.53
N ASP A 98 -16.59 -7.35 10.44
CA ASP A 98 -16.02 -8.39 11.30
C ASP A 98 -15.46 -9.58 10.49
N ASN A 99 -16.11 -9.95 9.38
CA ASN A 99 -15.60 -11.01 8.50
C ASN A 99 -14.25 -10.62 7.85
N SER A 100 -14.00 -9.33 7.58
CA SER A 100 -12.68 -8.87 7.13
C SER A 100 -11.60 -9.20 8.16
N TYR A 101 -11.90 -9.02 9.44
CA TYR A 101 -10.96 -9.32 10.52
C TYR A 101 -10.65 -10.82 10.59
N ASP A 102 -11.66 -11.66 10.46
CA ASP A 102 -11.48 -13.12 10.46
C ASP A 102 -10.64 -13.59 9.26
N LEU A 103 -10.92 -13.08 8.05
CA LEU A 103 -10.15 -13.42 6.85
C LEU A 103 -8.69 -12.94 6.92
N ALA A 104 -8.45 -11.74 7.46
CA ALA A 104 -7.10 -11.24 7.72
C ALA A 104 -6.32 -12.17 8.66
N LYS A 105 -6.94 -12.58 9.77
CA LYS A 105 -6.33 -13.49 10.73
C LYS A 105 -6.02 -14.86 10.13
N LEU A 106 -6.96 -15.44 9.39
CA LEU A 106 -6.73 -16.71 8.69
C LEU A 106 -5.59 -16.59 7.67
N SER A 107 -5.46 -15.45 6.99
CA SER A 107 -4.40 -15.22 6.00
C SER A 107 -3.03 -15.10 6.66
N LEU A 108 -2.91 -14.33 7.73
CA LEU A 108 -1.67 -14.29 8.54
C LEU A 108 -1.30 -15.68 9.06
N SER A 109 -2.29 -16.45 9.51
CA SER A 109 -2.08 -17.82 10.00
C SER A 109 -1.63 -18.77 8.89
N ALA A 110 -2.16 -18.64 7.68
CA ALA A 110 -1.68 -19.35 6.49
C ALA A 110 -0.23 -18.95 6.16
N GLY A 111 0.13 -17.69 6.39
CA GLY A 111 1.48 -17.19 6.25
C GLY A 111 2.48 -17.79 7.22
N LEU A 112 2.09 -18.05 8.48
CA LEU A 112 2.92 -18.79 9.45
C LEU A 112 3.17 -20.26 9.05
N GLN A 113 2.46 -20.74 8.03
CA GLN A 113 2.67 -22.05 7.40
C GLN A 113 3.31 -21.94 6.00
N GLY A 114 3.71 -20.75 5.58
CA GLY A 114 4.39 -20.50 4.30
C GLY A 114 3.47 -20.41 3.08
N LYS A 115 2.14 -20.24 3.25
CA LYS A 115 1.17 -20.16 2.14
C LYS A 115 0.37 -18.86 2.12
N TYR A 116 0.96 -17.77 2.62
CA TYR A 116 0.28 -16.47 2.66
C TYR A 116 -0.27 -16.05 1.30
N PHE A 117 0.61 -15.91 0.30
CA PHE A 117 0.23 -15.33 -0.99
C PHE A 117 -0.72 -16.23 -1.79
N GLU A 118 -0.54 -17.55 -1.72
CA GLU A 118 -1.46 -18.51 -2.34
C GLU A 118 -2.87 -18.37 -1.74
N PHE A 119 -2.97 -18.32 -0.41
CA PHE A 119 -4.24 -18.15 0.28
C PHE A 119 -4.89 -16.78 0.01
N HIS A 120 -4.10 -15.71 0.16
CA HIS A 120 -4.49 -14.33 -0.14
C HIS A 120 -5.07 -14.18 -1.56
N SER A 121 -4.36 -14.73 -2.56
CA SER A 121 -4.77 -14.64 -3.96
C SER A 121 -6.09 -15.37 -4.22
N ILE A 122 -6.30 -16.53 -3.60
CA ILE A 122 -7.56 -17.29 -3.73
C ILE A 122 -8.71 -16.54 -3.06
N LEU A 123 -8.50 -15.99 -1.85
CA LEU A 123 -9.54 -15.23 -1.16
C LEU A 123 -10.00 -14.02 -1.98
N LEU A 124 -9.07 -13.19 -2.45
CA LEU A 124 -9.41 -12.01 -3.27
C LEU A 124 -10.01 -12.37 -4.63
N SER A 125 -9.61 -13.50 -5.23
CA SER A 125 -10.14 -13.94 -6.53
C SER A 125 -11.45 -14.72 -6.42
N THR A 126 -11.91 -15.04 -5.21
CA THR A 126 -13.16 -15.76 -5.00
C THR A 126 -14.34 -14.80 -5.18
N LYS A 127 -15.29 -15.17 -6.04
CA LYS A 127 -16.44 -14.32 -6.33
C LYS A 127 -17.34 -14.15 -5.12
N GLY A 128 -17.56 -12.89 -4.73
CA GLY A 128 -18.43 -12.52 -3.61
C GLY A 128 -17.73 -12.67 -2.26
N THR A 129 -18.47 -12.44 -1.18
CA THR A 129 -17.93 -12.52 0.17
C THR A 129 -17.57 -13.96 0.53
N VAL A 130 -16.31 -14.20 0.89
CA VAL A 130 -15.84 -15.47 1.47
C VAL A 130 -16.19 -15.51 2.95
N SER A 131 -16.90 -16.54 3.40
CA SER A 131 -17.14 -16.77 4.82
C SER A 131 -15.95 -17.46 5.50
N TYR A 132 -15.88 -17.40 6.84
CA TYR A 132 -14.91 -18.15 7.64
C TYR A 132 -14.83 -19.64 7.25
N ASP A 133 -15.98 -20.34 7.17
CA ASP A 133 -16.01 -21.76 6.82
C ASP A 133 -15.50 -22.02 5.39
N GLN A 134 -15.79 -21.13 4.44
CA GLN A 134 -15.27 -21.22 3.08
C GLN A 134 -13.76 -21.00 3.06
N ALA A 135 -13.26 -20.05 3.85
CA ALA A 135 -11.83 -19.79 3.99
C ALA A 135 -11.09 -20.98 4.62
N LEU A 136 -11.65 -21.64 5.64
CA LEU A 136 -11.09 -22.89 6.19
C LEU A 136 -11.05 -24.02 5.15
N LYS A 137 -12.09 -24.12 4.31
CA LYS A 137 -12.08 -25.09 3.22
C LYS A 137 -11.00 -24.80 2.19
N ILE A 138 -10.86 -23.53 1.78
CA ILE A 138 -9.78 -23.10 0.87
C ILE A 138 -8.43 -23.45 1.48
N ALA A 139 -8.22 -23.19 2.78
CA ALA A 139 -6.99 -23.51 3.47
C ALA A 139 -6.68 -25.02 3.41
N ALA A 140 -7.70 -25.86 3.63
CA ALA A 140 -7.55 -27.31 3.56
C ALA A 140 -7.24 -27.79 2.14
N ASP A 141 -7.90 -27.21 1.14
CA ASP A 141 -7.73 -27.55 -0.27
C ASP A 141 -6.32 -27.20 -0.77
N ILE A 142 -5.72 -26.12 -0.27
CA ILE A 142 -4.30 -25.80 -0.54
C ILE A 142 -3.34 -26.55 0.38
N GLY A 143 -3.81 -27.45 1.25
CA GLY A 143 -2.98 -28.32 2.09
C GLY A 143 -2.34 -27.63 3.29
N LEU A 144 -3.04 -26.68 3.92
CA LEU A 144 -2.69 -26.17 5.25
C LEU A 144 -3.13 -27.14 6.35
N ASP A 145 -2.40 -27.17 7.46
CA ASP A 145 -2.85 -27.83 8.68
C ASP A 145 -3.90 -26.95 9.35
N ILE A 146 -5.16 -27.39 9.34
CA ILE A 146 -6.29 -26.62 9.86
C ILE A 146 -6.22 -26.48 11.38
N LEU A 147 -5.73 -27.49 12.11
CA LEU A 147 -5.61 -27.37 13.56
C LEU A 147 -4.56 -26.33 13.92
N LYS A 148 -3.43 -26.31 13.21
CA LYS A 148 -2.41 -25.27 13.37
C LYS A 148 -2.96 -23.89 12.96
N LEU A 149 -3.70 -23.82 11.85
CA LEU A 149 -4.31 -22.58 11.37
C LEU A 149 -5.26 -21.96 12.41
N GLU A 150 -6.10 -22.77 13.04
CA GLU A 150 -7.06 -22.32 14.06
C GLU A 150 -6.39 -21.94 15.39
N ASP A 151 -5.23 -22.53 15.71
CA ASP A 151 -4.41 -22.15 16.86
C ASP A 151 -3.70 -20.81 16.61
N ASP A 152 -3.03 -20.69 15.46
CA ASP A 152 -2.38 -19.46 14.99
C ASP A 152 -3.39 -18.31 14.89
N PHE A 153 -4.61 -18.57 14.42
CA PHE A 153 -5.71 -17.61 14.39
C PHE A 153 -6.01 -17.04 15.77
N LYS A 154 -5.83 -17.80 16.86
CA LYS A 154 -6.09 -17.33 18.24
C LYS A 154 -4.86 -16.72 18.88
N SER A 155 -3.69 -16.84 18.25
CA SER A 155 -2.42 -16.41 18.81
C SER A 155 -2.35 -14.89 19.05
N GLN A 156 -1.57 -14.51 20.05
CA GLN A 156 -1.28 -13.10 20.30
C GLN A 156 -0.51 -12.47 19.13
N GLN A 157 0.40 -13.22 18.49
CA GLN A 157 1.18 -12.76 17.34
C GLN A 157 0.28 -12.26 16.21
N VAL A 158 -0.69 -13.07 15.78
CA VAL A 158 -1.63 -12.68 14.70
C VAL A 158 -2.47 -11.47 15.11
N ASN A 159 -2.92 -11.39 16.36
CA ASN A 159 -3.68 -10.24 16.85
C ASN A 159 -2.83 -8.96 16.87
N ASP A 160 -1.56 -9.05 17.29
CA ASP A 160 -0.65 -7.90 17.36
C ASP A 160 -0.32 -7.37 15.97
N ILE A 161 -0.07 -8.25 14.99
CA ILE A 161 0.19 -7.84 13.60
C ILE A 161 -0.97 -6.99 13.06
N ILE A 162 -2.22 -7.44 13.23
CA ILE A 162 -3.39 -6.68 12.76
C ILE A 162 -3.57 -5.40 13.55
N ALA A 163 -3.42 -5.44 14.88
CA ALA A 163 -3.59 -4.27 15.73
C ALA A 163 -2.57 -3.16 15.37
N ASN A 164 -1.30 -3.55 15.20
CA ASN A 164 -0.22 -2.64 14.82
C ASN A 164 -0.44 -2.09 13.40
N THR A 165 -0.82 -2.94 12.45
CA THR A 165 -1.16 -2.50 11.08
C THR A 165 -2.33 -1.52 11.07
N LYS A 166 -3.34 -1.74 11.92
CA LYS A 166 -4.47 -0.81 12.05
C LYS A 166 -4.05 0.54 12.60
N VAL A 167 -3.23 0.55 13.65
CA VAL A 167 -2.66 1.79 14.22
C VAL A 167 -1.84 2.52 13.17
N LEU A 168 -0.97 1.82 12.45
CA LEU A 168 -0.16 2.39 11.36
C LEU A 168 -1.04 3.02 10.27
N GLY A 169 -2.07 2.31 9.82
CA GLY A 169 -3.02 2.83 8.83
C GLY A 169 -3.75 4.09 9.29
N TYR A 170 -4.19 4.15 10.55
CA TYR A 170 -4.78 5.37 11.11
C TYR A 170 -3.78 6.51 11.21
N SER A 171 -2.55 6.23 11.65
CA SER A 171 -1.47 7.21 11.74
C SER A 171 -1.08 7.79 10.38
N LEU A 172 -1.17 7.01 9.31
CA LEU A 172 -0.91 7.42 7.92
C LEU A 172 -2.16 7.95 7.19
N ALA A 173 -3.26 8.15 7.92
CA ALA A 173 -4.54 8.60 7.39
C ALA A 173 -5.05 7.74 6.21
N VAL A 174 -4.93 6.41 6.33
CA VAL A 174 -5.54 5.44 5.43
C VAL A 174 -7.02 5.31 5.77
N SER A 175 -7.86 5.99 4.98
CA SER A 175 -9.32 6.06 5.17
C SER A 175 -10.11 5.03 4.35
N GLY A 176 -9.44 4.25 3.50
CA GLY A 176 -10.06 3.24 2.66
C GLY A 176 -9.02 2.32 2.02
N THR A 177 -9.50 1.23 1.42
CA THR A 177 -8.68 0.20 0.77
C THR A 177 -9.06 0.03 -0.71
N PRO A 178 -8.11 -0.32 -1.59
CA PRO A 178 -6.67 -0.40 -1.30
C PRO A 178 -6.08 1.00 -1.12
N ALA A 179 -4.94 1.09 -0.44
CA ALA A 179 -4.11 2.27 -0.40
C ALA A 179 -2.64 1.87 -0.52
N TYR A 180 -1.90 2.58 -1.37
CA TYR A 180 -0.50 2.26 -1.64
C TYR A 180 0.44 3.31 -1.08
N PHE A 181 1.64 2.86 -0.76
CA PHE A 181 2.77 3.72 -0.42
C PHE A 181 4.00 3.29 -1.20
N VAL A 182 4.69 4.26 -1.80
CA VAL A 182 5.95 4.04 -2.53
C VAL A 182 6.87 5.23 -2.23
N GLY A 183 7.99 4.98 -1.55
CA GLY A 183 8.85 6.06 -1.05
C GLY A 183 8.09 6.99 -0.08
N ASP A 184 7.97 8.26 -0.42
CA ASP A 184 7.26 9.27 0.36
C ASP A 184 5.90 9.66 -0.25
N ILE A 185 5.36 8.83 -1.14
CA ILE A 185 4.10 9.05 -1.85
C ILE A 185 3.02 8.07 -1.37
N LYS A 186 1.84 8.59 -1.03
CA LYS A 186 0.61 7.82 -0.80
C LYS A 186 -0.33 7.89 -2.00
N LEU A 187 -0.88 6.75 -2.40
CA LEU A 187 -1.86 6.62 -3.48
C LEU A 187 -3.14 5.97 -2.95
N PRO A 188 -4.22 6.74 -2.72
CA PRO A 188 -5.48 6.20 -2.22
C PRO A 188 -6.30 5.54 -3.34
N GLY A 189 -6.86 4.37 -3.05
CA GLY A 189 -7.75 3.63 -3.96
C GLY A 189 -7.01 2.78 -4.98
N ALA A 190 -7.76 2.01 -5.77
CA ALA A 190 -7.21 1.22 -6.87
C ALA A 190 -6.81 2.13 -8.04
N VAL A 191 -5.54 2.55 -8.05
CA VAL A 191 -4.98 3.48 -9.04
C VAL A 191 -4.54 2.82 -10.35
N GLY A 192 -4.47 1.48 -10.38
CA GLY A 192 -4.10 0.69 -11.55
C GLY A 192 -2.60 0.57 -11.79
N TYR A 193 -2.21 -0.42 -12.59
CA TYR A 193 -0.80 -0.72 -12.92
C TYR A 193 -0.02 0.49 -13.46
N GLU A 194 -0.59 1.24 -14.42
CA GLU A 194 0.16 2.34 -15.08
C GLU A 194 0.56 3.42 -14.08
N THR A 195 -0.34 3.77 -13.14
CA THR A 195 -0.06 4.76 -12.09
C THR A 195 0.98 4.24 -11.11
N LEU A 196 0.88 2.98 -10.67
CA LEU A 196 1.88 2.37 -9.78
C LEU A 196 3.26 2.35 -10.44
N GLN A 197 3.34 1.95 -11.71
CA GLN A 197 4.58 1.91 -12.47
C GLN A 197 5.20 3.31 -12.63
N GLU A 198 4.38 4.34 -12.89
CA GLU A 198 4.86 5.72 -12.99
C GLU A 198 5.47 6.20 -11.67
N VAL A 199 4.81 5.94 -10.55
CA VAL A 199 5.32 6.32 -9.22
C VAL A 199 6.58 5.53 -8.86
N VAL A 200 6.64 4.24 -9.18
CA VAL A 200 7.86 3.45 -8.99
C VAL A 200 9.02 4.03 -9.80
N ASN A 201 8.81 4.40 -11.06
CA ASN A 201 9.85 5.00 -11.89
C ASN A 201 10.36 6.31 -11.26
N TYR A 202 9.45 7.13 -10.77
CA TYR A 202 9.77 8.38 -10.10
C TYR A 202 10.65 8.19 -8.86
N ILE A 203 10.28 7.25 -7.99
CA ILE A 203 11.07 6.91 -6.80
C ILE A 203 12.43 6.30 -7.19
N THR A 204 12.48 5.49 -8.25
CA THR A 204 13.74 4.91 -8.77
C THR A 204 14.69 5.98 -9.33
N GLU A 205 14.15 7.08 -9.87
CA GLU A 205 14.94 8.23 -10.30
C GLU A 205 15.45 9.09 -9.12
N GLY A 206 15.15 8.69 -7.87
CA GLY A 206 15.59 9.36 -6.65
C GLY A 206 14.89 10.69 -6.41
N ILE A 207 13.69 10.87 -6.97
CA ILE A 207 12.94 12.10 -6.81
C ILE A 207 12.00 11.95 -5.61
N SER A 208 12.18 12.80 -4.60
CA SER A 208 11.28 12.91 -3.45
C SER A 208 10.24 14.02 -3.66
N ILE A 209 9.20 14.06 -2.83
CA ILE A 209 8.24 15.18 -2.80
C ILE A 209 8.95 16.51 -2.49
N ASP A 210 9.99 16.48 -1.66
CA ASP A 210 10.79 17.68 -1.37
C ASP A 210 11.50 18.18 -2.63
N ASP A 211 12.15 17.27 -3.39
CA ASP A 211 12.80 17.59 -4.66
C ASP A 211 11.80 18.10 -5.70
N TYR A 212 10.59 17.55 -5.73
CA TYR A 212 9.52 17.99 -6.61
C TYR A 212 9.13 19.44 -6.35
N ILE A 213 8.90 19.78 -5.08
CA ILE A 213 8.51 21.14 -4.67
C ILE A 213 9.62 22.12 -5.03
N VAL A 214 10.89 21.77 -4.78
CA VAL A 214 12.04 22.60 -5.16
C VAL A 214 12.11 22.79 -6.68
N GLN A 215 11.94 21.73 -7.47
CA GLN A 215 11.96 21.82 -8.94
C GLN A 215 10.84 22.71 -9.48
N LEU A 216 9.62 22.61 -8.95
CA LEU A 216 8.50 23.48 -9.31
C LEU A 216 8.79 24.95 -8.97
N ALA A 217 9.31 25.21 -7.77
CA ALA A 217 9.66 26.57 -7.34
C ALA A 217 10.73 27.19 -8.25
N GLN A 218 11.76 26.42 -8.61
CA GLN A 218 12.81 26.84 -9.55
C GLN A 218 12.29 27.07 -10.97
N ALA A 219 11.24 26.34 -11.38
CA ALA A 219 10.54 26.54 -12.65
C ALA A 219 9.59 27.75 -12.66
N GLY A 220 9.45 28.46 -11.53
CA GLY A 220 8.63 29.67 -11.40
C GLY A 220 7.24 29.44 -10.83
N ASP A 221 6.93 28.26 -10.29
CA ASP A 221 5.68 28.01 -9.59
C ASP A 221 5.64 28.78 -8.25
N SER A 222 4.74 29.76 -8.16
CA SER A 222 4.66 30.65 -6.99
C SER A 222 4.15 29.96 -5.73
N ASP A 223 3.37 28.89 -5.86
CA ASP A 223 2.81 28.17 -4.72
C ASP A 223 3.84 27.18 -4.17
N ALA A 224 4.55 26.48 -5.05
CA ALA A 224 5.71 25.68 -4.66
C ALA A 224 6.78 26.53 -3.96
N TYR A 225 7.06 27.74 -4.46
CA TYR A 225 8.00 28.66 -3.79
C TYR A 225 7.57 29.02 -2.36
N LYS A 226 6.26 29.23 -2.11
CA LYS A 226 5.76 29.50 -0.75
C LYS A 226 5.96 28.31 0.18
N VAL A 227 5.70 27.09 -0.29
CA VAL A 227 5.90 25.85 0.49
C VAL A 227 7.38 25.64 0.77
N MET A 228 8.23 25.75 -0.26
CA MET A 228 9.69 25.67 -0.20
C MET A 228 10.26 26.60 0.88
N VAL A 229 9.88 27.89 0.85
CA VAL A 229 10.35 28.87 1.85
C VAL A 229 9.76 28.61 3.24
N ARG A 230 8.49 28.21 3.33
CA ARG A 230 7.81 27.95 4.62
C ARG A 230 8.47 26.81 5.39
N TYR A 231 8.84 25.74 4.70
CA TYR A 231 9.39 24.53 5.30
C TYR A 231 10.92 24.43 5.19
N GLY A 232 11.57 25.40 4.54
CA GLY A 232 13.03 25.50 4.49
C GLY A 232 13.69 24.49 3.56
N LEU A 233 13.04 24.16 2.44
CA LEU A 233 13.57 23.28 1.39
C LEU A 233 14.54 24.09 0.51
N TYR A 234 15.86 23.96 0.68
CA TYR A 234 16.87 24.74 -0.06
C TYR A 234 18.01 23.88 -0.58
#